data_AF-A0A9W7Y5H3-F1
#
_entry.id   AF-A0A9W7Y5H3-F1
#
_cell.length_a   1.000
_cell.length_b   1.000
_cell.length_c   1.000
_cell.angle_alpha   90.00
_cell.angle_beta   90.00
_cell.angle_gamma   90.00
#
_symmetry.space_group_name_H-M   'P 1'
#
loop_
_entity.id
_entity.type
_entity.pdbx_description
1 polymer ?
#
loop_
_entity_poly.entity_id
_entity_poly.type
_entity_poly.pdbx_seq_one_letter_code
_entity_poly.pdbx_strand_id
1 'polypeptide(L)'
;MSELKSSSKHAEGPTTEDRNLSSKLQSMKFMKRSAEQAKINDEKKREQKVISESHWRATYASSDMPREKPKTRVVYESSYLKMPKEGPSGDQVDIGRRSFKSFNKETDKLNEEYEERQRAEKLVEEGKKMAVDDQNMAKVLGSSKESRTRPAPPTSLRERNAEHKRRRQEK
;
A
#
# COMPACT_ATOMS: atom_id res chain seq x y z
N MET A 1 -36.11 13.79 67.09
CA MET A 1 -36.37 14.25 65.71
C MET A 1 -35.37 15.37 65.44
N SER A 2 -34.24 15.08 64.78
CA SER A 2 -34.00 15.36 63.34
C SER A 2 -34.21 16.84 63.04
N GLU A 3 -33.22 17.64 62.63
CA GLU A 3 -32.49 17.51 61.36
C GLU A 3 -31.04 18.05 61.42
N LEU A 4 -30.13 17.32 60.77
CA LEU A 4 -28.73 17.67 60.56
C LEU A 4 -28.61 18.58 59.33
N LYS A 5 -28.01 19.76 59.51
CA LYS A 5 -27.51 20.60 58.43
C LYS A 5 -26.33 19.89 57.74
N SER A 6 -26.53 19.34 56.56
CA SER A 6 -25.43 18.88 55.71
C SER A 6 -24.79 20.06 54.98
N SER A 7 -23.74 20.65 55.56
CA SER A 7 -22.82 21.48 54.79
C SER A 7 -22.04 20.56 53.85
N SER A 8 -22.38 20.54 52.57
CA SER A 8 -21.53 19.96 51.53
C SER A 8 -20.28 20.83 51.40
N LYS A 9 -19.27 20.54 52.22
CA LYS A 9 -17.90 20.97 51.96
C LYS A 9 -17.38 20.03 50.87
N HIS A 10 -17.50 20.44 49.61
CA HIS A 10 -16.69 19.84 48.56
C HIS A 10 -15.23 20.07 48.94
N ALA A 11 -14.57 19.00 49.40
CA ALA A 11 -13.14 18.98 49.58
C ALA A 11 -12.53 19.14 48.19
N GLU A 12 -11.99 20.32 47.91
CA GLU A 12 -11.09 20.50 46.79
C GLU A 12 -9.90 19.56 46.99
N GLY A 13 -9.83 18.53 46.15
CA GLY A 13 -8.66 17.68 46.07
C GLY A 13 -7.44 18.53 45.73
N PRO A 14 -6.24 18.17 46.22
CA PRO A 14 -5.05 18.97 46.00
C PRO A 14 -4.79 19.13 44.50
N THR A 15 -4.81 20.39 44.04
CA THR A 15 -4.40 20.79 42.70
C THR A 15 -2.96 20.36 42.45
N THR A 16 -2.72 19.79 41.28
CA THR A 16 -1.46 19.12 40.87
C THR A 16 -0.34 20.09 40.49
N GLU A 17 -0.35 21.32 41.00
CA GLU A 17 0.56 22.37 40.50
C GLU A 17 1.84 22.55 41.34
N ASP A 18 1.98 21.95 42.53
CA ASP A 18 3.17 22.16 43.38
C ASP A 18 3.77 20.89 44.01
N ARG A 19 3.69 19.75 43.32
CA ARG A 19 4.40 18.53 43.76
C ARG A 19 5.56 18.21 42.85
N ASN A 20 6.63 19.01 43.00
CA ASN A 20 7.95 18.60 42.53
C ASN A 20 8.30 17.26 43.17
N LEU A 21 8.17 16.19 42.39
CA LEU A 21 8.50 14.84 42.81
C LEU A 21 9.99 14.78 43.21
N SER A 22 10.29 14.02 44.26
CA SER A 22 11.67 13.78 44.68
C SER A 22 12.55 13.37 43.50
N SER A 23 13.76 13.93 43.41
CA SER A 23 14.72 13.67 42.33
C SER A 23 15.03 12.19 42.17
N LYS A 24 15.00 11.42 43.28
CA LYS A 24 15.18 9.97 43.24
C LYS A 24 14.03 9.27 42.51
N LEU A 25 12.79 9.71 42.73
CA LEU A 25 11.61 9.14 42.07
C LEU A 25 11.58 9.50 40.58
N GLN A 26 11.93 10.74 40.23
CA GLN A 26 12.07 11.14 38.82
C GLN A 26 13.17 10.36 38.07
N SER A 27 14.22 9.94 38.78
CA SER A 27 15.31 9.15 38.18
C SER A 27 14.92 7.70 37.83
N MET A 28 13.80 7.20 38.37
CA MET A 28 13.35 5.82 38.15
C MET A 28 12.94 5.61 36.69
N LYS A 29 13.28 4.44 36.13
CA LYS A 29 13.07 4.13 34.71
C LYS A 29 11.62 4.27 34.25
N PHE A 30 10.64 3.98 35.12
CA PHE A 30 9.23 4.08 34.77
C PHE A 30 8.76 5.54 34.62
N MET A 31 9.25 6.46 35.46
CA MET A 31 8.97 7.90 35.34
C MET A 31 9.63 8.49 34.10
N LYS A 32 10.86 8.06 33.79
CA LYS A 32 11.54 8.48 32.56
C LYS A 32 10.77 8.02 31.32
N ARG A 33 10.35 6.75 31.28
CA ARG A 33 9.59 6.19 30.17
C ARG A 33 8.25 6.89 29.97
N SER A 34 7.52 7.20 31.04
CA SER A 34 6.24 7.92 30.92
C SER A 34 6.44 9.36 30.46
N ALA A 35 7.46 10.06 30.98
CA ALA A 35 7.79 11.42 30.56
C ALA A 35 8.28 11.47 29.10
N GLU A 36 9.10 10.52 28.66
CA GLU A 36 9.55 10.40 27.28
C GLU A 36 8.38 10.12 26.33
N GLN A 37 7.47 9.21 26.71
CA GLN A 37 6.29 8.91 25.90
C GLN A 37 5.34 10.13 25.77
N ALA A 38 5.16 10.89 26.85
CA ALA A 38 4.39 12.13 26.82
C ALA A 38 5.02 13.15 25.86
N LYS A 39 6.34 13.36 25.95
CA LYS A 39 7.08 14.25 25.03
C LYS A 39 6.95 13.83 23.57
N ILE A 40 7.10 12.54 23.27
CA ILE A 40 6.96 12.01 21.90
C ILE A 40 5.54 12.25 21.36
N ASN A 41 4.52 12.03 22.19
CA ASN A 41 3.13 12.25 21.79
C ASN A 41 2.84 13.74 21.55
N ASP A 42 3.39 14.62 22.38
CA ASP A 42 3.22 16.07 22.21
C ASP A 42 3.94 16.57 20.95
N GLU A 43 5.13 16.05 20.67
CA GLU A 43 5.87 16.41 19.45
C GLU A 43 5.12 15.98 18.19
N LYS A 44 4.60 14.74 18.15
CA LYS A 44 3.77 14.27 17.04
C LYS A 44 2.53 15.13 16.82
N LYS A 45 1.88 15.60 17.90
CA LYS A 45 0.73 16.50 17.81
C LYS A 45 1.14 17.86 17.24
N ARG A 46 2.31 18.39 17.62
CA ARG A 46 2.84 19.64 17.05
C ARG A 46 3.17 19.50 15.58
N GLU A 47 3.86 18.43 15.18
CA GLU A 47 4.18 18.13 13.79
C GLU A 47 2.91 18.01 12.93
N GLN A 48 1.89 17.27 13.40
CA GLN A 48 0.61 17.16 12.70
C GLN A 48 -0.10 18.50 12.55
N LYS A 49 -0.09 19.35 13.59
CA LYS A 49 -0.64 20.70 13.52
C LYS A 49 0.07 21.55 12.48
N VAL A 50 1.40 21.56 12.52
CA VAL A 50 2.23 22.29 11.54
C VAL A 50 1.92 21.82 10.12
N ILE A 51 1.85 20.50 9.88
CA ILE A 51 1.49 19.96 8.56
C ILE A 51 0.07 20.41 8.15
N SER A 52 -0.89 20.38 9.06
CA SER A 52 -2.27 20.78 8.75
C SER A 52 -2.43 22.29 8.50
N GLU A 53 -1.67 23.13 9.20
CA GLU A 53 -1.77 24.59 9.11
C GLU A 53 -0.96 25.17 7.94
N SER A 54 0.15 24.52 7.56
CA SER A 54 1.06 25.03 6.53
C SER A 54 0.77 24.58 5.09
N HIS A 55 -0.05 23.55 4.87
CA HIS A 55 -0.29 23.02 3.53
C HIS A 55 -1.61 23.53 2.97
N TRP A 56 -1.55 24.54 2.11
CA TRP A 56 -2.67 24.89 1.25
C TRP A 56 -2.98 23.72 0.30
N ARG A 57 -4.20 23.18 0.39
CA ARG A 57 -4.71 22.20 -0.56
C ARG A 57 -5.43 22.92 -1.68
N ALA A 58 -4.88 22.89 -2.88
CA ALA A 58 -5.58 23.36 -4.07
C ALA A 58 -6.76 22.41 -4.35
N THR A 59 -7.98 22.92 -4.25
CA THR A 59 -9.19 22.21 -4.67
C THR A 59 -9.39 22.44 -6.16
N TYR A 60 -8.87 21.55 -7.00
CA TYR A 60 -9.16 21.57 -8.43
C TYR A 60 -10.54 20.96 -8.66
N ALA A 61 -11.43 21.68 -9.35
CA ALA A 61 -12.64 21.09 -9.89
C ALA A 61 -12.23 20.01 -10.91
N SER A 62 -12.77 18.81 -10.78
CA SER A 62 -12.45 17.64 -11.61
C SER A 62 -12.63 17.85 -13.12
N SER A 63 -13.27 18.97 -13.50
CA SER A 63 -13.56 19.38 -14.88
C SER A 63 -12.41 20.11 -15.57
N ASP A 64 -11.45 20.68 -14.81
CA ASP A 64 -10.42 21.57 -15.38
C ASP A 64 -9.05 20.89 -15.52
N MET A 65 -8.95 19.61 -15.15
CA MET A 65 -7.73 18.84 -15.40
C MET A 65 -7.68 18.49 -16.90
N PRO A 66 -6.72 19.04 -17.66
CA PRO A 66 -6.55 18.65 -19.05
C PRO A 66 -6.35 17.14 -19.07
N ARG A 67 -7.13 16.45 -19.90
CA ARG A 67 -7.03 14.99 -20.12
C ARG A 67 -5.70 14.73 -20.83
N GLU A 68 -4.61 14.76 -20.06
CA GLU A 68 -3.26 14.58 -20.57
C GLU A 68 -3.18 13.19 -21.18
N LYS A 69 -2.88 13.15 -22.48
CA LYS A 69 -2.50 11.93 -23.18
C LYS A 69 -1.42 11.26 -22.33
N PRO A 70 -1.47 9.94 -22.08
CA PRO A 70 -0.52 9.27 -21.21
C PRO A 70 0.88 9.38 -21.82
N LYS A 71 1.64 10.41 -21.41
CA LYS A 71 3.07 10.47 -21.63
C LYS A 71 3.63 9.35 -20.77
N THR A 72 4.37 8.42 -21.37
CA THR A 72 5.04 7.35 -20.64
C THR A 72 5.97 7.98 -19.62
N ARG A 73 5.52 8.04 -18.37
CA ARG A 73 6.26 8.65 -17.27
C ARG A 73 7.37 7.69 -16.89
N VAL A 74 8.56 7.92 -17.43
CA VAL A 74 9.76 7.16 -17.04
C VAL A 74 10.07 7.52 -15.59
N VAL A 75 9.89 6.55 -14.70
CA VAL A 75 10.26 6.68 -13.30
C VAL A 75 11.68 6.17 -13.16
N TYR A 76 12.62 7.06 -12.84
CA TYR A 76 13.99 6.69 -12.55
C TYR A 76 14.07 6.23 -11.10
N GLU A 77 14.34 4.96 -10.90
CA GLU A 77 14.65 4.39 -9.58
C GLU A 77 16.17 4.26 -9.43
N SER A 78 16.72 4.77 -8.33
CA SER A 78 18.16 4.69 -8.05
C SER A 78 18.58 3.37 -7.42
N SER A 79 17.61 2.52 -7.03
CA SER A 79 17.84 1.29 -6.29
C SER A 79 17.68 0.05 -7.16
N TYR A 80 18.72 -0.79 -7.20
CA TYR A 80 18.71 -2.09 -7.88
C TYR A 80 17.79 -3.12 -7.21
N LEU A 81 17.40 -2.91 -5.96
CA LEU A 81 16.50 -3.82 -5.22
C LEU A 81 15.08 -3.86 -5.80
N LYS A 82 14.65 -2.79 -6.49
CA LYS A 82 13.31 -2.68 -7.07
C LYS A 82 13.24 -3.19 -8.51
N MET A 83 14.34 -3.67 -9.07
CA MET A 83 14.37 -4.13 -10.44
C MET A 83 13.51 -5.39 -10.59
N PRO A 84 12.68 -5.49 -11.65
CA PRO A 84 11.84 -6.66 -11.88
C PRO A 84 12.72 -7.90 -12.07
N LYS A 85 12.34 -8.97 -11.36
CA LYS A 85 13.07 -10.25 -11.24
C LYS A 85 13.12 -11.06 -12.54
N GLU A 86 12.49 -10.57 -13.60
CA GLU A 86 12.35 -11.18 -14.94
C GLU A 86 13.50 -10.77 -15.90
N GLY A 87 14.61 -10.25 -15.37
CA GLY A 87 15.79 -9.96 -16.18
C GLY A 87 16.46 -11.25 -16.68
N PRO A 88 17.18 -11.22 -17.82
CA PRO A 88 17.83 -12.39 -18.42
C PRO A 88 18.85 -13.09 -17.50
N SER A 89 19.30 -12.41 -16.44
CA SER A 89 20.26 -12.96 -15.48
C SER A 89 19.62 -13.71 -14.31
N GLY A 90 18.30 -13.65 -14.10
CA GLY A 90 17.59 -14.46 -13.08
C GLY A 90 18.04 -14.28 -11.63
N ASP A 91 19.00 -13.39 -11.35
CA ASP A 91 19.62 -13.25 -10.05
C ASP A 91 18.62 -12.66 -9.05
N GLN A 92 18.16 -13.51 -8.13
CA GLN A 92 17.48 -13.03 -6.93
C GLN A 92 18.51 -12.27 -6.08
N VAL A 93 18.12 -11.09 -5.61
CA VAL A 93 18.92 -10.38 -4.60
C VAL A 93 18.80 -11.18 -3.30
N ASP A 94 19.74 -12.10 -3.12
CA ASP A 94 19.89 -12.89 -1.90
C ASP A 94 20.39 -12.02 -0.75
N ILE A 95 20.16 -12.47 0.49
CA ILE A 95 20.81 -11.87 1.65
C ILE A 95 22.33 -11.95 1.47
N GLY A 96 23.00 -10.81 1.62
CA GLY A 96 24.47 -10.72 1.44
C GLY A 96 25.29 -11.51 2.46
N ARG A 97 24.71 -11.87 3.62
CA ARG A 97 25.40 -12.65 4.67
C ARG A 97 25.02 -14.14 4.56
N ARG A 98 25.96 -14.97 4.13
CA ARG A 98 25.76 -16.43 4.01
C ARG A 98 26.83 -17.19 4.79
N SER A 99 26.42 -18.28 5.42
CA SER A 99 27.31 -19.29 5.98
C SER A 99 27.51 -20.41 4.99
N PHE A 100 28.71 -21.01 4.99
CA PHE A 100 29.00 -22.22 4.25
C PHE A 100 29.08 -23.40 5.21
N LYS A 101 28.54 -24.55 4.78
CA LYS A 101 28.70 -25.84 5.48
C LYS A 101 28.36 -25.76 6.97
N SER A 102 27.29 -25.06 7.32
CA SER A 102 26.82 -24.90 8.70
C SER A 102 27.83 -24.27 9.68
N PHE A 103 28.76 -23.45 9.17
CA PHE A 103 29.74 -22.73 10.00
C PHE A 103 29.07 -21.83 11.04
N ASN A 104 27.95 -21.20 10.68
CA ASN A 104 27.13 -20.44 11.61
C ASN A 104 25.65 -20.78 11.42
N LYS A 105 25.11 -21.55 12.36
CA LYS A 105 23.71 -22.00 12.33
C LYS A 105 22.70 -20.85 12.49
N GLU A 106 23.09 -19.74 13.11
CA GLU A 106 22.21 -18.58 13.25
C GLU A 106 21.97 -17.90 11.90
N THR A 107 23.01 -17.81 11.06
CA THR A 107 22.89 -17.23 9.73
C THR A 107 22.16 -18.14 8.76
N ASP A 108 22.33 -19.46 8.88
CA ASP A 108 21.56 -20.43 8.09
C ASP A 108 20.05 -20.27 8.37
N LYS A 109 19.65 -20.22 9.65
CA LYS A 109 18.25 -20.00 10.04
C LYS A 109 17.69 -18.68 9.52
N LEU A 110 18.46 -17.59 9.62
CA LEU A 110 18.05 -16.28 9.11
C LEU A 110 17.83 -16.30 7.59
N ASN A 111 18.65 -17.05 6.85
CA ASN A 111 18.50 -17.21 5.41
C ASN A 111 17.25 -18.03 5.07
N GLU A 112 17.01 -19.13 5.77
CA GLU A 112 15.81 -19.96 5.62
C GLU A 112 14.54 -19.14 5.87
N GLU A 113 14.48 -18.39 6.98
CA GLU A 113 13.34 -17.52 7.31
C GLU A 113 13.10 -16.44 6.24
N TYR A 114 14.16 -15.89 5.66
CA TYR A 114 14.05 -14.87 4.62
C TYR A 114 13.55 -15.44 3.29
N GLU A 115 14.04 -16.62 2.91
CA GLU A 115 13.57 -17.34 1.72
C GLU A 115 12.08 -17.70 1.84
N GLU A 116 11.65 -18.18 3.00
CA GLU A 116 10.24 -18.50 3.27
C GLU A 116 9.36 -17.26 3.16
N ARG A 117 9.79 -16.13 3.73
CA ARG A 117 9.06 -14.85 3.60
C ARG A 117 8.95 -14.39 2.16
N GLN A 118 10.04 -14.46 1.39
CA GLN A 118 10.01 -14.09 -0.03
C GLN A 118 9.08 -14.98 -0.85
N ARG A 119 9.02 -16.29 -0.56
CA ARG A 119 8.07 -17.21 -1.22
C ARG A 119 6.63 -16.87 -0.86
N ALA A 120 6.34 -16.61 0.42
CA ALA A 120 5.01 -16.23 0.88
C ALA A 120 4.54 -14.90 0.25
N GLU A 121 5.43 -13.90 0.17
CA GLU A 121 5.11 -12.59 -0.43
C GLU A 121 4.80 -12.71 -1.92
N LYS A 122 5.58 -13.49 -2.68
CA LYS A 122 5.31 -13.77 -4.10
C LYS A 122 3.93 -14.41 -4.30
N LEU A 123 3.58 -15.40 -3.49
CA LEU A 123 2.28 -16.08 -3.56
C LEU A 123 1.13 -15.10 -3.29
N VAL A 124 1.30 -14.19 -2.33
CA VAL A 124 0.31 -13.13 -2.05
C VAL A 124 0.19 -12.14 -3.21
N GLU A 125 1.30 -11.73 -3.84
CA GLU A 125 1.26 -10.86 -5.01
C GLU A 125 0.59 -11.53 -6.22
N GLU A 126 0.88 -12.79 -6.47
CA GLU A 126 0.23 -13.58 -7.52
C GLU A 126 -1.26 -13.75 -7.25
N GLY A 127 -1.65 -14.03 -6.00
CA GLY A 127 -3.04 -14.08 -5.58
C GLY A 127 -3.77 -12.74 -5.79
N LYS A 128 -3.11 -11.61 -5.50
CA LYS A 128 -3.67 -10.27 -5.76
C LYS A 128 -3.81 -9.97 -7.25
N LYS A 129 -2.88 -10.41 -8.09
CA LYS A 129 -2.97 -10.25 -9.55
C LYS A 129 -4.07 -11.11 -10.15
N MET A 130 -4.30 -12.30 -9.58
CA MET A 130 -5.31 -13.26 -10.05
C MET A 130 -6.71 -12.98 -9.50
N ALA A 131 -6.84 -12.20 -8.43
CA ALA A 131 -8.12 -11.77 -7.87
C ALA A 131 -8.78 -10.71 -8.76
N VAL A 132 -9.39 -11.14 -9.87
CA VAL A 132 -10.26 -10.31 -10.67
C VAL A 132 -11.71 -10.58 -10.29
N ASP A 133 -12.40 -9.53 -9.86
CA ASP A 133 -13.84 -9.56 -9.58
C ASP A 133 -14.64 -9.77 -10.88
N ASP A 134 -15.63 -10.67 -10.85
CA ASP A 134 -16.50 -11.02 -11.98
C ASP A 134 -17.16 -9.77 -12.58
N GLN A 135 -17.48 -8.79 -11.74
CA GLN A 135 -18.06 -7.52 -12.19
C GLN A 135 -17.09 -6.69 -13.05
N ASN A 136 -15.79 -6.75 -12.78
CA ASN A 136 -14.75 -6.11 -13.59
C ASN A 136 -14.49 -6.90 -14.88
N MET A 137 -14.49 -8.23 -14.80
CA MET A 137 -14.34 -9.10 -15.98
C MET A 137 -15.49 -8.94 -16.97
N ALA A 138 -16.72 -8.83 -16.48
CA ALA A 138 -17.92 -8.59 -17.28
C ALA A 138 -17.88 -7.25 -18.03
N LYS A 139 -17.31 -6.20 -17.44
CA LYS A 139 -17.15 -4.89 -18.11
C LYS A 139 -16.13 -4.95 -19.25
N VAL A 140 -14.99 -5.61 -19.02
CA VAL A 140 -13.93 -5.76 -20.04
C VAL A 140 -14.42 -6.59 -21.22
N LEU A 141 -15.08 -7.73 -20.96
CA LEU A 141 -15.60 -8.60 -22.02
C LEU A 141 -16.88 -8.05 -22.67
N GLY A 142 -17.73 -7.37 -21.90
CA GLY A 142 -18.98 -6.77 -22.36
C GLY A 142 -18.77 -5.64 -23.37
N SER A 143 -17.74 -4.81 -23.15
CA SER A 143 -17.38 -3.70 -24.07
C SER A 143 -16.75 -4.17 -25.39
N SER A 144 -16.33 -5.43 -25.50
CA SER A 144 -15.76 -5.98 -26.74
C SER A 144 -16.80 -6.28 -27.83
N LYS A 145 -18.10 -6.29 -27.48
CA LYS A 145 -19.20 -6.64 -28.41
C LYS A 145 -19.47 -5.58 -29.48
N GLU A 146 -19.04 -4.32 -29.30
CA GLU A 146 -19.20 -3.29 -30.33
C GLU A 146 -18.22 -3.42 -31.53
N SER A 147 -17.17 -4.25 -31.44
CA SER A 147 -16.13 -4.34 -32.51
C SER A 147 -16.29 -5.52 -33.47
N ARG A 148 -17.34 -6.35 -33.31
CA ARG A 148 -17.55 -7.59 -34.11
C ARG A 148 -18.59 -7.46 -35.22
N THR A 149 -18.74 -6.29 -35.84
CA THR A 149 -19.47 -6.16 -37.12
C THR A 149 -18.59 -6.47 -38.33
N ARG A 150 -17.62 -7.38 -38.19
CA ARG A 150 -17.00 -8.02 -39.37
C ARG A 150 -17.80 -9.27 -39.69
N PRO A 151 -18.41 -9.38 -40.90
CA PRO A 151 -19.10 -10.60 -41.29
C PRO A 151 -18.12 -11.77 -41.21
N ALA A 152 -18.59 -12.88 -40.63
CA ALA A 152 -17.79 -14.08 -40.44
C ALA A 152 -17.22 -14.55 -41.80
N PRO A 153 -15.98 -15.05 -41.84
CA PRO A 153 -15.42 -15.62 -43.06
C PRO A 153 -16.27 -16.83 -43.48
N PRO A 154 -16.54 -17.03 -44.79
CA PRO A 154 -17.38 -18.11 -45.28
C PRO A 154 -16.79 -19.47 -44.88
N THR A 155 -17.58 -20.26 -44.16
CA THR A 155 -17.16 -21.55 -43.61
C THR A 155 -17.25 -22.67 -44.64
N SER A 156 -18.01 -22.47 -45.72
CA SER A 156 -18.18 -23.48 -46.77
C SER A 156 -17.40 -23.16 -48.06
N LEU A 157 -16.94 -24.22 -48.75
CA LEU A 157 -16.32 -24.13 -50.08
C LEU A 157 -17.25 -23.48 -51.12
N ARG A 158 -18.57 -23.71 -50.98
CA ARG A 158 -19.59 -23.16 -51.88
C ARG A 158 -19.72 -21.64 -51.75
N GLU A 159 -19.66 -21.11 -50.53
CA GLU A 159 -19.71 -19.67 -50.28
C GLU A 159 -18.43 -18.96 -50.73
N ARG A 160 -17.25 -19.55 -50.49
CA ARG A 160 -15.96 -19.01 -50.97
C ARG A 160 -15.94 -18.84 -52.50
N ASN A 161 -16.47 -19.81 -53.24
CA ASN A 161 -16.53 -19.74 -54.70
C ASN A 161 -17.55 -18.70 -55.19
N ALA A 162 -18.67 -18.51 -54.47
CA ALA A 162 -19.66 -17.50 -54.80
C ALA A 162 -19.14 -16.07 -54.56
N GLU A 163 -18.38 -15.85 -53.48
CA GLU A 163 -17.77 -14.56 -53.17
C GLU A 163 -16.69 -14.17 -54.18
N HIS A 164 -15.85 -15.14 -54.59
CA HIS A 164 -14.86 -14.91 -55.64
C HIS A 164 -15.49 -14.58 -57.00
N LYS A 165 -16.64 -15.18 -57.32
CA LYS A 165 -17.40 -14.86 -58.54
C LYS A 165 -18.01 -13.47 -58.48
N ARG A 166 -18.53 -13.04 -57.33
CA ARG A 166 -19.05 -11.67 -57.10
C ARG A 166 -17.96 -10.61 -57.26
N ARG A 167 -16.79 -10.78 -56.61
CA ARG A 167 -15.67 -9.83 -56.73
C ARG A 167 -15.11 -9.70 -58.15
N ARG A 168 -15.31 -10.69 -59.02
CA ARG A 168 -14.91 -10.65 -60.43
C ARG A 168 -15.89 -9.90 -61.33
N GLN A 169 -17.15 -9.71 -60.90
CA GLN A 169 -18.17 -8.99 -61.66
C GLN A 169 -18.25 -7.50 -61.29
N GLU A 170 -17.64 -7.10 -60.17
CA GLU A 170 -17.55 -5.70 -59.71
C GLU A 170 -16.30 -4.95 -60.21
N LYS A 171 -15.45 -5.59 -61.02
CA LYS A 171 -14.33 -4.97 -61.73
C LYS A 171 -14.64 -4.90 -63.21
#